data_AF-A0A7C3J9C9-F1
#
_entry.id   AF-A0A7C3J9C9-F1
#
_cell.length_a   1.000
_cell.length_b   1.000
_cell.length_c   1.000
_cell.angle_alpha   90.00
_cell.angle_beta   90.00
_cell.angle_gamma   90.00
#
_symmetry.space_group_name_H-M   'P 1'
#
loop_
_entity.id
_entity.type
_entity.pdbx_description
1 polymer ?
#
loop_
_entity_poly.entity_id
_entity_poly.type
_entity_poly.pdbx_seq_one_letter_code
_entity_poly.pdbx_strand_id
1 'polypeptide(L)'
;MIKGNDLRRLIELAFDYVSAETEQQASQIYEQADILAIETTTFKTWLNLVGYIKEWNNNSANKDPLSRASAMQFFLTRQIELQAARG
;
A
#
# COMPACT_ATOMS: atom_id res chain seq x y z
N MET A 1 -13.09 11.79 8.07
CA MET A 1 -11.71 11.81 8.59
C MET A 1 -11.23 10.37 8.62
N ILE A 2 -10.20 10.01 7.84
CA ILE A 2 -9.65 8.64 7.81
C ILE A 2 -9.10 8.34 9.21
N LYS A 3 -9.55 7.27 9.87
CA LYS A 3 -8.95 6.86 11.14
C LYS A 3 -7.60 6.20 10.82
N GLY A 4 -6.59 6.35 11.68
CA GLY A 4 -5.26 5.74 11.45
C GLY A 4 -5.30 4.22 11.15
N ASN A 5 -6.34 3.53 11.63
CA ASN A 5 -6.59 2.12 11.32
C ASN A 5 -7.02 1.86 9.87
N ASP A 6 -7.79 2.76 9.26
CA ASP A 6 -8.27 2.61 7.87
C ASP A 6 -7.11 2.73 6.90
N LEU A 7 -6.14 3.59 7.22
CA LEU A 7 -4.94 3.76 6.40
C LEU A 7 -4.04 2.53 6.40
N ARG A 8 -3.69 2.01 7.57
CA ARG A 8 -2.88 0.81 7.67
C ARG A 8 -3.53 -0.32 6.86
N ARG A 9 -4.85 -0.45 6.98
CA ARG A 9 -5.61 -1.42 6.22
C ARG A 9 -5.55 -1.17 4.70
N LEU A 10 -5.59 0.08 4.23
CA LEU A 10 -5.42 0.42 2.82
C LEU A 10 -4.04 0.02 2.28
N ILE A 11 -2.97 0.19 3.06
CA ILE A 11 -1.62 -0.25 2.66
C ILE A 11 -1.54 -1.78 2.63
N GLU A 12 -2.14 -2.47 3.60
CA GLU A 12 -2.21 -3.93 3.63
C GLU A 12 -2.97 -4.48 2.41
N LEU A 13 -4.10 -3.89 2.07
CA LEU A 13 -4.89 -4.23 0.89
C LEU A 13 -4.09 -3.99 -0.41
N ALA A 14 -3.23 -2.97 -0.47
CA ALA A 14 -2.37 -2.75 -1.63
C ALA A 14 -1.32 -3.86 -1.80
N PHE A 15 -0.72 -4.35 -0.71
CA PHE A 15 0.15 -5.53 -0.74
C PHE A 15 -0.60 -6.78 -1.21
N ASP A 16 -1.79 -7.01 -0.68
CA ASP A 16 -2.60 -8.18 -1.02
C ASP A 16 -3.06 -8.11 -2.48
N TYR A 17 -3.44 -6.94 -2.99
CA TYR A 17 -3.85 -6.73 -4.39
C TYR A 17 -2.71 -7.08 -5.37
N VAL A 18 -1.50 -6.58 -5.11
CA VAL A 18 -0.32 -6.82 -5.96
C VAL A 18 0.14 -8.29 -5.91
N SER A 19 -0.28 -9.03 -4.89
CA SER A 19 0.01 -10.44 -4.69
C SER A 19 -1.17 -11.35 -5.09
N ALA A 20 -2.28 -10.78 -5.56
CA ALA A 20 -3.45 -11.53 -5.95
C ALA A 20 -3.15 -12.40 -7.18
N GLU A 21 -3.55 -13.66 -7.11
CA GLU A 21 -3.30 -14.64 -8.18
C GLU A 21 -4.50 -14.78 -9.13
N THR A 22 -5.65 -14.19 -8.76
CA THR A 22 -6.90 -14.26 -9.52
C THR A 22 -7.58 -12.91 -9.62
N GLU A 23 -8.32 -12.70 -10.71
CA GLU A 23 -9.14 -11.48 -10.91
C GLU A 23 -10.22 -11.34 -9.83
N GLN A 24 -10.79 -12.45 -9.37
CA GLN A 24 -11.80 -12.43 -8.31
C GLN A 24 -11.21 -11.94 -6.97
N GLN A 25 -10.01 -12.40 -6.62
CA GLN A 25 -9.30 -11.94 -5.42
C GLN A 25 -8.94 -10.44 -5.52
N ALA A 26 -8.44 -10.01 -6.69
CA ALA A 26 -8.13 -8.60 -6.94
C ALA A 26 -9.38 -7.71 -6.81
N SER A 27 -10.53 -8.14 -7.35
CA SER A 27 -11.81 -7.41 -7.26
C SER A 27 -12.27 -7.26 -5.82
N GLN A 28 -12.27 -8.33 -5.03
CA GLN A 28 -12.68 -8.30 -3.63
C GLN A 28 -11.79 -7.39 -2.76
N ILE A 29 -10.49 -7.36 -3.05
CA ILE A 29 -9.54 -6.47 -2.35
C ILE A 29 -9.79 -5.02 -2.74
N TYR A 30 -10.05 -4.76 -4.03
CA TYR A 30 -10.37 -3.43 -4.52
C TYR A 30 -11.67 -2.90 -3.90
N GLU A 31 -12.72 -3.71 -3.81
CA GLU A 31 -13.99 -3.36 -3.14
C GLU A 31 -13.79 -3.02 -1.66
N GLN A 32 -12.99 -3.82 -0.93
CA GLN A 32 -12.65 -3.53 0.46
C GLN A 32 -11.88 -2.21 0.60
N ALA A 33 -10.99 -1.92 -0.33
CA ALA A 33 -10.22 -0.69 -0.31
C ALA A 33 -11.10 0.53 -0.64
N ASP A 34 -12.06 0.40 -1.56
CA ASP A 34 -12.99 1.46 -1.94
C ASP A 34 -13.88 1.89 -0.77
N ILE A 35 -14.33 0.94 0.06
CA ILE A 35 -15.09 1.22 1.30
C ILE A 35 -14.27 2.02 2.31
N LEU A 36 -12.96 1.78 2.38
CA LEU A 36 -12.05 2.41 3.35
C LEU A 36 -11.46 3.73 2.84
N ALA A 37 -11.33 3.87 1.52
CA ALA A 37 -10.75 5.03 0.89
C ALA A 37 -11.76 6.18 0.87
N ILE A 38 -11.56 7.19 1.73
CA ILE A 38 -12.32 8.45 1.65
C ILE A 38 -12.03 9.18 0.32
N GLU A 39 -10.86 8.91 -0.28
CA GLU A 39 -10.50 9.33 -1.64
C GLU A 39 -9.84 8.17 -2.39
N THR A 40 -10.39 7.77 -3.53
CA THR A 40 -9.85 6.73 -4.43
C THR A 40 -8.40 6.98 -4.84
N THR A 41 -7.95 8.24 -4.82
CA THR A 41 -6.56 8.65 -5.05
C THR A 41 -5.58 8.02 -4.05
N THR A 42 -5.97 7.90 -2.78
CA THR A 42 -5.09 7.39 -1.71
C THR A 42 -4.72 5.93 -1.92
N PHE A 43 -5.70 5.07 -2.25
CA PHE A 43 -5.45 3.66 -2.50
C PHE A 43 -4.59 3.43 -3.74
N LYS A 44 -4.84 4.18 -4.83
CA LYS A 44 -4.01 4.13 -6.05
C LYS A 44 -2.55 4.52 -5.79
N THR A 45 -2.31 5.52 -4.94
CA THR A 45 -0.95 5.89 -4.52
C THR A 45 -0.25 4.73 -3.81
N TRP A 46 -0.93 4.02 -2.90
CA TRP A 46 -0.35 2.85 -2.23
C TRP A 46 -0.08 1.70 -3.18
N LEU A 47 -1.00 1.42 -4.12
CA LEU A 47 -0.79 0.41 -5.16
C LEU A 47 0.48 0.67 -5.97
N ASN A 48 0.69 1.91 -6.42
CA ASN A 48 1.88 2.28 -7.18
C ASN A 48 3.17 2.08 -6.37
N LEU A 49 3.17 2.49 -5.10
CA LEU A 49 4.34 2.37 -4.22
C LEU A 49 4.66 0.91 -3.87
N VAL A 50 3.65 0.08 -3.63
CA VAL A 50 3.83 -1.37 -3.43
C VAL A 50 4.32 -2.03 -4.72
N GLY A 51 3.78 -1.64 -5.88
CA GLY A 51 4.22 -2.10 -7.19
C GLY A 51 5.72 -1.85 -7.42
N TYR A 52 6.18 -0.63 -7.11
CA TYR A 52 7.61 -0.29 -7.18
C TYR A 52 8.47 -1.19 -6.29
N ILE A 53 8.01 -1.51 -5.07
CA ILE A 53 8.75 -2.43 -4.17
C ILE A 53 8.80 -3.85 -4.74
N LYS A 54 7.72 -4.33 -5.35
CA LYS A 54 7.73 -5.64 -6.01
C LYS A 54 8.71 -5.67 -7.18
N GLU A 55 8.73 -4.63 -8.01
CA GLU A 55 9.71 -4.50 -9.11
C GLU A 55 11.14 -4.43 -8.58
N TRP A 56 11.38 -3.64 -7.53
CA TRP A 56 12.67 -3.58 -6.83
C TRP A 56 13.11 -4.96 -6.34
N ASN A 57 12.23 -5.70 -5.67
CA ASN A 57 12.54 -7.02 -5.12
C ASN A 57 12.75 -8.10 -6.19
N ASN A 58 12.10 -7.96 -7.35
CA ASN A 58 12.25 -8.89 -8.47
C ASN A 58 13.49 -8.59 -9.34
N ASN A 59 14.12 -7.43 -9.15
CA ASN A 59 15.35 -7.08 -9.86
C ASN A 59 16.55 -7.79 -9.22
N SER A 60 17.17 -8.70 -9.96
CA SER A 60 18.31 -9.51 -9.50
C SER A 60 19.59 -8.71 -9.21
N ALA A 61 19.66 -7.45 -9.64
CA ALA A 61 20.76 -6.54 -9.29
C ALA A 61 20.64 -6.00 -7.85
N ASN A 62 19.45 -6.04 -7.26
CA ASN A 62 19.20 -5.57 -5.90
C ASN A 62 19.53 -6.67 -4.91
N LYS A 63 20.51 -6.41 -4.04
CA LYS A 63 21.01 -7.40 -3.06
C LYS A 63 20.25 -7.38 -1.74
N ASP A 64 19.43 -6.35 -1.53
CA ASP A 64 18.70 -6.10 -0.30
C ASP A 64 17.19 -5.95 -0.60
N PRO A 65 16.45 -7.07 -0.67
CA PRO A 65 15.01 -7.03 -0.88
C PRO A 65 14.31 -6.40 0.33
N LEU A 66 13.35 -5.53 0.06
CA LEU A 66 12.51 -4.91 1.09
C LEU A 66 11.44 -5.88 1.55
N SER A 67 11.46 -6.22 2.84
CA SER A 67 10.40 -7.03 3.44
C SER A 67 9.06 -6.28 3.47
N ARG A 68 7.94 -7.01 3.45
CA ARG A 68 6.59 -6.44 3.62
C ARG A 68 6.47 -5.60 4.90
N ALA A 69 7.08 -6.06 6.00
CA ALA A 69 7.05 -5.35 7.29
C ALA A 69 7.82 -4.03 7.23
N SER A 70 9.02 -4.03 6.67
CA SER A 70 9.85 -2.83 6.51
C SER A 70 9.18 -1.80 5.58
N ALA A 71 8.58 -2.27 4.50
CA ALA A 71 7.84 -1.43 3.55
C ALA A 71 6.57 -0.82 4.18
N MET A 72 5.81 -1.61 4.94
CA MET A 72 4.66 -1.13 5.70
C MET A 72 5.06 -0.02 6.69
N GLN A 73 6.13 -0.24 7.44
CA GLN A 73 6.63 0.75 8.39
C GLN A 73 7.06 2.04 7.69
N PHE A 74 7.76 1.93 6.55
CA PHE A 74 8.14 3.08 5.74
C PHE A 74 6.92 3.91 5.29
N PHE A 75 5.88 3.26 4.75
CA PHE A 75 4.69 3.96 4.27
C PHE A 75 3.92 4.66 5.38
N LEU A 76 3.74 3.99 6.52
CA LEU A 76 3.08 4.57 7.69
C LEU A 76 3.86 5.79 8.22
N THR A 77 5.18 5.68 8.32
CA THR A 77 6.04 6.80 8.74
C THR A 77 5.95 7.97 7.76
N ARG A 78 6.07 7.73 6.45
CA ARG A 78 5.98 8.80 5.43
C ARG A 78 4.66 9.53 5.44
N GLN A 79 3.57 8.83 5.73
CA GLN A 79 2.28 9.50 5.86
C GLN A 79 2.18 10.38 7.10
N ILE A 80 2.68 9.94 8.25
CA ILE A 80 2.71 10.75 9.47
C ILE A 80 3.49 12.04 9.22
N GLU A 81 4.66 11.94 8.58
CA GLU A 81 5.47 13.10 8.20
C GLU A 81 4.72 14.06 7.27
N LEU A 82 4.05 13.54 6.24
CA LEU A 82 3.26 14.34 5.30
C LEU A 82 2.03 14.99 5.93
N GLN A 83 1.39 14.33 6.91
CA GLN A 83 0.27 14.89 7.65
C GLN A 83 0.73 16.00 8.61
N ALA A 84 1.87 15.80 9.28
CA ALA A 84 2.47 16.81 10.16
C ALA A 84 2.92 18.06 9.39
N ALA A 85 3.41 17.91 8.15
CA ALA A 85 3.80 19.03 7.30
C ALA A 85 2.61 19.82 6.70
N ARG A 86 1.38 19.29 6.82
CA ARG A 86 0.14 19.94 6.35
C ARG A 86 -0.64 20.63 7.48
N GLY A 87 -0.21 20.48 8.73
CA GLY A 87 -0.74 21.18 9.91
C GLY A 87 0.18 22.31 10.35
#